data_AF-A0A0S8J719-F1
#
_entry.id   AF-A0A0S8J719-F1
#
_cell.length_a   1.000
_cell.length_b   1.000
_cell.length_c   1.000
_cell.angle_alpha   90.00
_cell.angle_beta   90.00
_cell.angle_gamma   90.00
#
_symmetry.space_group_name_H-M   'P 1'
#
loop_
_entity.id
_entity.type
_entity.pdbx_description
1 polymer ?
#
loop_
_entity_poly.entity_id
_entity_poly.type
_entity_poly.pdbx_seq_one_letter_code
_entity_poly.pdbx_strand_id
1 'polypeptide(L)' 'MIGTKRKECPNCAVKIPKDSRRCPICGYEFPQPKSRFFTWVAIILIILFLIPLIRLLISLLK' A
#
# COMPACT_ATOMS: atom_id res chain seq x y z
N MET A 1 -28.63 3.63 15.86
CA MET A 1 -27.33 4.27 16.14
C MET A 1 -26.36 3.87 15.04
N ILE A 2 -26.08 4.76 14.07
CA ILE A 2 -25.17 4.47 12.95
C ILE A 2 -23.74 4.43 13.51
N GLY A 3 -23.20 3.23 13.67
CA GLY A 3 -21.83 2.99 14.15
C GLY A 3 -20.80 3.41 13.11
N THR A 4 -20.53 4.71 13.02
CA THR A 4 -19.40 5.23 12.25
C THR A 4 -18.12 4.77 12.92
N LYS A 5 -17.33 3.91 12.25
CA LYS A 5 -16.00 3.55 12.76
C LYS A 5 -15.18 4.85 12.87
N ARG A 6 -14.76 5.19 14.09
CA ARG A 6 -13.91 6.36 14.37
C ARG A 6 -12.47 5.89 14.60
N LYS A 7 -11.52 6.72 14.18
CA LYS A 7 -10.08 6.54 14.41
C LYS A 7 -9.53 7.79 15.10
N GLU A 8 -8.46 7.64 15.85
CA GLU A 8 -7.73 8.78 16.41
C GLU A 8 -6.67 9.23 15.41
N CYS A 9 -6.52 10.54 15.26
CA CYS A 9 -5.47 11.10 14.42
C CYS A 9 -4.10 10.87 15.11
N PRO A 10 -3.10 10.29 14.42
CA PRO A 10 -1.80 10.00 15.03
C PRO A 10 -0.98 11.27 15.34
N ASN A 11 -1.35 12.41 14.75
CA ASN A 11 -0.63 13.66 14.93
C ASN A 11 -1.17 14.52 16.09
N CYS A 12 -2.49 14.59 16.25
CA CYS A 12 -3.13 15.48 17.24
C CYS A 12 -4.12 14.76 18.17
N ALA A 13 -4.18 13.42 18.13
CA ALA A 13 -5.00 12.56 18.99
C ALA A 13 -6.52 12.81 18.97
N VAL A 14 -7.04 13.64 18.05
CA VAL A 14 -8.48 13.89 17.94
C VAL A 14 -9.22 12.73 17.28
N LYS A 15 -10.41 12.41 17.80
CA LYS A 15 -11.30 11.38 17.24
C LYS A 15 -12.00 11.89 15.98
N ILE A 16 -11.79 11.20 14.86
CA ILE A 16 -12.33 11.54 13.55
C ILE A 16 -12.97 10.32 12.87
N PRO A 17 -13.82 10.52 11.85
CA PRO A 17 -14.29 9.41 11.01
C PRO A 17 -13.14 8.62 10.39
N LYS A 18 -13.28 7.29 10.27
CA LYS A 18 -12.23 6.45 9.67
C LYS A 18 -12.01 6.75 8.19
N ASP A 19 -13.05 7.21 7.50
CA ASP A 19 -13.05 7.47 6.06
C ASP A 19 -12.49 8.86 5.70
N SER A 20 -12.14 9.68 6.70
CA SER A 20 -11.49 10.96 6.46
C SER A 20 -10.13 10.76 5.78
N ARG A 21 -9.94 11.39 4.63
CA ARG A 21 -8.67 11.42 3.89
C ARG A 21 -7.64 12.33 4.54
N ARG A 22 -8.08 13.38 5.20
CA ARG A 22 -7.26 14.36 5.92
C ARG A 22 -7.89 14.68 7.28
N CYS A 23 -7.08 14.98 8.28
CA CYS A 23 -7.57 15.47 9.57
C CYS A 23 -8.04 16.92 9.41
N PRO A 24 -9.30 17.26 9.77
CA PRO A 24 -9.82 18.63 9.64
C PRO A 24 -9.25 19.60 10.68
N ILE A 25 -8.58 19.09 11.73
CA ILE A 25 -8.05 19.90 12.82
C ILE A 25 -6.60 20.30 12.57
N CYS A 26 -5.73 19.34 12.25
CA CYS A 26 -4.30 19.59 12.09
C CYS A 26 -3.82 19.46 10.63
N GLY A 27 -4.67 19.01 9.71
CA GLY A 27 -4.30 18.84 8.31
C GLY A 27 -3.44 17.61 8.00
N TYR A 28 -3.32 16.63 8.90
CA TYR A 28 -2.60 15.38 8.61
C TYR A 28 -3.27 14.57 7.50
N GLU A 29 -2.53 14.24 6.43
CA GLU A 29 -2.99 13.42 5.31
C GLU A 29 -2.85 11.93 5.65
N PHE A 30 -3.95 11.17 5.60
CA PHE A 30 -3.91 9.74 5.88
C PHE A 30 -3.45 8.96 4.65
N PRO A 31 -2.58 7.94 4.83
CA PRO A 31 -2.17 7.08 3.73
C PRO A 31 -3.41 6.37 3.17
N GLN A 32 -3.61 6.53 1.87
CA GLN A 32 -4.68 5.84 1.16
C GLN A 32 -4.25 4.38 0.92
N PRO A 33 -5.18 3.42 0.97
CA PRO A 33 -4.89 2.07 0.52
C PRO A 33 -4.45 2.14 -0.94
N LYS A 34 -3.16 1.83 -1.19
CA LYS A 34 -2.61 1.79 -2.54
C LYS A 34 -3.42 0.75 -3.34
N SER A 35 -3.75 1.08 -4.58
CA SER A 35 -4.55 0.18 -5.41
C SER A 35 -3.84 -1.17 -5.57
N ARG A 36 -4.61 -2.25 -5.48
CA ARG A 36 -4.12 -3.64 -5.63
C ARG A 36 -3.41 -3.87 -6.98
N PHE A 37 -3.72 -3.02 -7.96
CA PHE A 37 -3.10 -3.00 -9.28
C PHE A 37 -1.58 -2.86 -9.21
N PHE A 38 -1.05 -1.92 -8.42
CA PHE A 38 0.40 -1.71 -8.36
C PHE A 38 1.15 -2.90 -7.76
N THR A 39 0.54 -3.65 -6.84
CA THR A 39 1.12 -4.89 -6.31
C THR A 39 1.31 -5.93 -7.41
N TRP A 40 0.31 -6.13 -8.29
CA TRP A 40 0.42 -7.06 -9.42
C TRP A 40 1.43 -6.60 -10.45
N VAL A 41 1.47 -5.30 -10.77
CA VAL A 41 2.47 -4.72 -11.69
C VAL A 41 3.90 -4.95 -11.18
N ALA A 42 4.14 -4.75 -9.89
CA ALA A 42 5.45 -5.00 -9.29
C ALA A 42 5.86 -6.48 -9.40
N ILE A 43 4.94 -7.42 -9.14
CA ILE A 43 5.20 -8.86 -9.27
C ILE A 43 5.55 -9.23 -10.71
N ILE A 44 4.82 -8.71 -11.70
CA ILE A 44 5.07 -8.96 -13.13
C ILE A 44 6.46 -8.45 -13.53
N LEU A 45 6.85 -7.25 -13.13
CA LEU A 45 8.18 -6.69 -13.40
C LEU A 45 9.31 -7.51 -12.78
N ILE A 46 9.13 -7.93 -11.52
CA ILE A 46 10.07 -8.80 -10.80
C ILE A 46 10.25 -10.11 -11.56
N ILE A 47 9.15 -10.79 -11.90
CA ILE A 47 9.18 -12.05 -12.64
C ILE A 47 9.84 -11.89 -14.02
N LEU A 48 9.51 -10.83 -14.76
CA LEU A 48 10.09 -10.53 -16.07
C LEU A 48 11.61 -10.37 -16.01
N PHE A 49 12.13 -9.81 -14.91
CA PHE A 49 13.58 -9.64 -14.71
C PHE A 49 14.27 -10.89 -14.13
N LEU A 50 13.59 -11.64 -13.25
CA LEU A 50 14.13 -12.85 -12.63
C LEU A 50 14.14 -14.06 -13.55
N ILE A 51 13.13 -14.25 -14.40
CA ILE A 51 13.06 -15.38 -15.34
C ILE A 51 14.33 -15.51 -16.22
N PRO A 52 14.81 -14.46 -16.91
CA PRO A 52 16.00 -14.57 -17.76
C PRO A 52 17.26 -14.85 -16.93
N LEU A 53 17.38 -14.28 -15.73
CA LEU A 53 18.50 -14.55 -14.82
C LEU A 53 18.52 -16.01 -14.38
N ILE A 54 17.35 -16.55 -13.99
CA ILE A 54 17.20 -17.96 -13.59
C ILE A 54 17.48 -18.89 -14.78
N ARG A 55 16.97 -18.56 -15.98
CA ARG A 55 17.27 -19.32 -17.20
C ARG A 55 18.76 -19.36 -17.53
N LEU A 56 19.44 -18.22 -17.42
CA LEU A 56 20.88 -18.12 -17.63
C LEU A 56 21.63 -18.99 -16.61
N LEU A 57 21.25 -18.89 -15.32
CA LEU A 57 21.87 -19.69 -14.26
C LEU A 57 21.70 -21.20 -14.50
N ILE A 58 20.51 -21.65 -14.90
CA ILE A 58 20.26 -23.06 -15.25
C ILE A 58 21.08 -23.48 -16.47
N SER A 59 21.24 -22.61 -17.47
CA SER A 59 22.08 -22.88 -18.65
C SER A 59 23.57 -22.99 -18.32
N LEU A 60 24.02 -22.41 -17.21
CA LEU A 60 25.41 -22.52 -16.74
C LEU A 60 25.62 -23.73 -15.83
N LEU A 61 24.55 -24.28 -15.26
CA LEU A 61 24.61 -25.45 -14.37
C LEU A 61 24.45 -26.79 -15.13
N LYS A 62 23.95 -26.72 -16.37
CA LYS A 62 23.77 -27.86 -17.27
C LYS A 62 24.99 -28.03 -18.17
#